data_AF-A0A9E2G432-F1
#
_entry.id   AF-A0A9E2G432-F1
#
_cell.length_a   1.000
_cell.length_b   1.000
_cell.length_c   1.000
_cell.angle_alpha   90.00
_cell.angle_beta   90.00
_cell.angle_gamma   90.00
#
_symmetry.space_group_name_H-M   'P 1'
#
loop_
_entity.id
_entity.type
_entity.pdbx_description
1 polymer ?
#
loop_
_entity_poly.entity_id
_entity_poly.type
_entity_poly.pdbx_seq_one_letter_code
_entity_poly.pdbx_strand_id
1 'polypeptide(L)'
;MTRSAWLWIAGCVVLLGLIGLQITLRMQAVAGSADRIVLWHAYIGREADALLELVAAYNADPELNGGVKVEVLSVAFGNFPDKLTNALPRGQGPDVFIYAHDRLEDWKAKGLLAPVDFWIQPGDIADFAPERVLSAFVRENRLYGLPLTAKNLALYVRRLPDGTDVAARVLAATARNEWTFETFHKIATDLTRPCPWNTDLRCYGLGVQADDAYHHAMWLHAAGGSYLDAQGRPDTRSPAHEKAAWIAHTLAGAHKRSVVPPELSYPLMSDMFIKGEVAM
;
A
#
# COMPACT_ATOMS: atom_id res chain seq x y z
N MET A 1 -30.35 60.05 -24.67
CA MET A 1 -30.32 58.85 -23.82
C MET A 1 -31.27 59.07 -22.64
N THR A 2 -32.19 58.14 -22.39
CA THR A 2 -33.18 58.25 -21.31
C THR A 2 -32.53 57.96 -19.95
N ARG A 3 -33.07 58.53 -18.86
CA ARG A 3 -32.62 58.25 -17.47
C ARG A 3 -32.55 56.74 -17.18
N SER A 4 -33.41 55.94 -17.80
CA SER A 4 -33.38 54.49 -17.72
C SER A 4 -32.09 53.88 -18.29
N ALA A 5 -31.58 54.37 -19.42
CA ALA A 5 -30.36 53.84 -20.03
C ALA A 5 -29.12 54.05 -19.14
N TRP A 6 -29.06 55.18 -18.41
CA TRP A 6 -27.97 55.46 -17.47
C TRP A 6 -27.99 54.55 -16.24
N LEU A 7 -29.18 54.22 -15.72
CA LEU A 7 -29.33 53.31 -14.58
C LEU A 7 -28.93 51.87 -14.94
N TRP A 8 -29.24 51.42 -16.16
CA TRP A 8 -28.83 50.10 -16.65
C TRP A 8 -27.31 50.00 -16.86
N ILE A 9 -26.68 51.02 -17.45
CA ILE A 9 -25.23 51.05 -17.66
C ILE A 9 -24.50 51.10 -16.31
N ALA A 10 -24.95 51.94 -15.37
CA ALA A 10 -24.37 52.01 -14.03
C ALA A 10 -24.54 50.68 -13.26
N GLY A 11 -25.69 50.01 -13.38
CA GLY A 11 -25.93 48.69 -12.79
C GLY A 11 -24.99 47.61 -13.33
N CYS A 12 -24.80 47.54 -14.64
CA CYS A 12 -23.88 46.57 -15.26
C CYS A 12 -22.41 46.81 -14.88
N VAL A 13 -21.97 48.07 -14.77
CA VAL A 13 -20.60 48.42 -14.36
C VAL A 13 -20.35 48.03 -12.90
N VAL A 14 -21.32 48.24 -12.01
CA VAL A 14 -21.23 47.81 -10.60
C VAL A 14 -21.23 46.30 -10.49
N LEU A 15 -22.06 45.59 -11.27
CA LEU A 15 -22.11 44.12 -11.25
C LEU A 15 -20.81 43.49 -11.77
N LEU A 16 -20.25 44.03 -12.86
CA LEU A 16 -18.97 43.60 -13.42
C LEU A 16 -17.80 43.94 -12.48
N GLY A 17 -17.86 45.08 -11.78
CA GLY A 17 -16.89 45.44 -10.74
C GLY A 17 -16.94 44.50 -9.54
N LEU A 18 -18.15 44.10 -9.09
CA LEU A 18 -18.33 43.15 -7.99
C LEU A 18 -17.89 41.74 -8.37
N ILE A 19 -18.16 41.29 -9.61
CA ILE A 19 -17.69 40.00 -10.12
C ILE A 19 -16.16 40.02 -10.28
N GLY A 20 -15.59 41.10 -10.82
CA GLY A 20 -14.14 41.27 -10.94
C GLY A 20 -13.44 41.28 -9.58
N LEU A 21 -14.04 41.94 -8.58
CA LEU A 21 -13.55 41.98 -7.20
C LEU A 21 -13.66 40.61 -6.51
N GLN A 22 -14.74 39.86 -6.75
CA GLN A 22 -14.90 38.48 -6.24
C GLN A 22 -13.88 37.51 -6.86
N ILE A 23 -13.57 37.66 -8.15
CA ILE A 23 -12.57 36.84 -8.84
C ILE A 23 -11.16 37.17 -8.34
N THR A 24 -10.82 38.45 -8.17
CA THR A 24 -9.51 38.86 -7.63
C THR A 24 -9.32 38.48 -6.17
N LEU A 25 -10.34 38.59 -5.31
CA LEU A 25 -10.27 38.09 -3.93
C LEU A 25 -10.11 36.55 -3.87
N ARG A 26 -10.75 35.82 -4.79
CA ARG A 26 -10.60 34.35 -4.87
C ARG A 26 -9.23 33.92 -5.41
N MET A 27 -8.61 34.69 -6.32
CA MET A 27 -7.24 34.42 -6.77
C MET A 27 -6.20 34.76 -5.71
N GLN A 28 -6.42 35.78 -4.87
CA GLN A 28 -5.51 36.11 -3.76
C GLN A 28 -5.58 35.11 -2.60
N ALA A 29 -6.74 34.48 -2.36
CA ALA A 29 -6.88 33.43 -1.35
C ALA A 29 -6.15 32.12 -1.71
N VAL A 30 -5.81 31.90 -2.99
CA VAL A 30 -5.04 30.74 -3.47
C VAL A 30 -3.53 31.03 -3.50
N ALA A 31 -3.13 32.30 -3.35
CA ALA A 31 -1.73 32.75 -3.41
C ALA A 31 -1.12 32.99 -2.01
N GLY A 32 -1.63 32.34 -0.97
CA GLY A 32 -0.82 32.11 0.23
C GLY A 32 0.18 31.01 -0.13
N SER A 33 1.48 31.31 -0.15
CA SER A 33 2.49 30.26 -0.19
C SER A 33 2.17 29.30 0.94
N ALA A 34 1.79 28.06 0.62
CA ALA A 34 1.72 27.06 1.66
C ALA A 34 3.17 26.85 2.12
N ASP A 35 3.53 27.42 3.27
CA ASP A 35 4.86 27.27 3.86
C ASP A 35 5.15 25.80 4.25
N ARG A 36 4.17 24.91 4.05
CA ARG A 36 4.27 23.49 4.32
C ARG A 36 3.41 22.61 3.41
N ILE A 37 3.76 21.33 3.35
CA ILE A 37 3.06 20.21 2.75
C ILE A 37 2.81 19.16 3.85
N VAL A 38 1.57 18.70 4.01
CA VAL A 38 1.21 17.63 4.94
C VAL A 38 1.27 16.28 4.23
N LEU A 39 2.11 15.38 4.73
CA LEU A 39 2.29 14.01 4.25
C LEU A 39 1.69 13.01 5.26
N TRP A 40 0.76 12.16 4.81
CA TRP A 40 0.31 11.01 5.62
C TRP A 40 0.90 9.70 5.12
N HIS A 41 1.23 8.79 6.04
CA HIS A 41 1.74 7.46 5.71
C HIS A 41 1.34 6.43 6.78
N ALA A 42 1.53 5.15 6.46
CA ALA A 42 1.27 4.03 7.37
C ALA A 42 2.49 3.11 7.59
N TYR A 43 3.69 3.62 7.32
CA TYR A 43 4.94 2.90 7.55
C TYR A 43 5.20 2.68 9.05
N ILE A 44 5.90 1.58 9.34
CA ILE A 44 6.26 1.16 10.70
C ILE A 44 7.74 0.78 10.75
N GLY A 45 8.32 0.77 11.95
CA GLY A 45 9.72 0.37 12.18
C GLY A 45 10.70 1.16 11.31
N ARG A 46 11.69 0.46 10.75
CA ARG A 46 12.76 1.09 9.95
C ARG A 46 12.29 1.85 8.72
N GLU A 47 11.14 1.49 8.16
CA GLU A 47 10.57 2.21 7.01
C GLU A 47 10.04 3.59 7.44
N ALA A 48 9.44 3.68 8.63
CA ALA A 48 9.05 4.96 9.21
C ALA A 48 10.27 5.81 9.59
N ASP A 49 11.28 5.20 10.21
CA ASP A 49 12.51 5.90 10.60
C ASP A 49 13.21 6.51 9.37
N ALA A 50 13.34 5.74 8.29
CA ALA A 50 13.96 6.20 7.04
C ALA A 50 13.16 7.34 6.38
N LEU A 51 11.83 7.28 6.40
CA LEU A 51 10.99 8.37 5.90
C LEU A 51 11.17 9.66 6.72
N LEU A 52 11.23 9.55 8.05
CA LEU A 52 11.42 10.71 8.93
C LEU A 52 12.82 11.33 8.76
N GLU A 53 13.85 10.50 8.57
CA GLU A 53 15.21 10.96 8.25
C GLU A 53 15.23 11.70 6.90
N LEU A 54 14.60 11.14 5.86
CA LEU A 54 14.49 11.78 4.54
C LEU A 54 13.76 13.14 4.63
N VAL A 55 12.64 13.20 5.36
CA VAL A 55 11.88 14.44 5.55
C VAL A 55 12.69 15.47 6.35
N ALA A 56 13.43 15.04 7.37
CA ALA A 56 14.32 15.93 8.12
C ALA A 56 15.41 16.52 7.23
N ALA A 57 16.05 15.69 6.38
CA ALA A 57 17.03 16.15 5.41
C ALA A 57 16.42 17.13 4.40
N TYR A 58 15.25 16.81 3.83
CA TYR A 58 14.52 17.71 2.93
C TYR A 58 14.20 19.05 3.59
N ASN A 59 13.71 19.02 4.84
CA ASN A 59 13.38 20.23 5.60
C ASN A 59 14.61 21.03 6.04
N ALA A 60 15.79 20.41 6.13
CA ALA A 60 17.02 21.11 6.49
C ALA A 60 17.67 21.86 5.31
N ASP A 61 17.24 21.58 4.07
CA ASP A 61 17.83 22.12 2.84
C ASP A 61 16.89 23.12 2.14
N PRO A 62 17.09 24.45 2.30
CA PRO A 62 16.29 25.47 1.63
C PRO A 62 16.48 25.52 0.12
N GLU A 63 17.62 25.06 -0.42
CA GLU A 63 17.86 25.03 -1.87
C GLU A 63 16.99 23.95 -2.52
N LEU A 64 16.83 22.81 -1.85
CA LEU A 64 15.98 21.72 -2.29
C LEU A 64 14.48 22.04 -2.16
N ASN A 65 14.06 22.68 -1.05
CA ASN A 65 12.65 22.83 -0.71
C ASN A 65 12.05 24.22 -0.98
N GLY A 66 12.88 25.20 -1.38
CA GLY A 66 12.41 26.56 -1.70
C GLY A 66 11.68 27.26 -0.56
N GLY A 67 11.91 26.84 0.70
CA GLY A 67 11.24 27.33 1.90
C GLY A 67 10.01 26.52 2.34
N VAL A 68 9.51 25.58 1.53
CA VAL A 68 8.33 24.76 1.85
C VAL A 68 8.73 23.54 2.68
N LYS A 69 8.14 23.35 3.86
CA LYS A 69 8.48 22.20 4.74
C LYS A 69 7.49 21.06 4.60
N VAL A 70 7.91 19.83 4.85
CA VAL A 70 7.01 18.66 4.95
C VAL A 70 6.73 18.36 6.41
N GLU A 71 5.44 18.29 6.76
CA GLU A 71 4.94 17.79 8.04
C GLU A 71 4.38 16.38 7.88
N VAL A 72 4.78 15.44 8.72
CA VAL A 72 4.38 14.03 8.61
C VAL A 72 3.37 13.63 9.66
N LEU A 73 2.34 12.89 9.26
CA LEU A 73 1.45 12.17 10.16
C LEU A 73 1.46 10.67 9.87
N SER A 74 1.89 9.90 10.86
CA SER A 74 1.75 8.44 10.84
C SER A 74 0.33 8.03 11.24
N VAL A 75 -0.26 7.12 10.47
CA VAL A 75 -1.59 6.55 10.71
C VAL A 75 -1.49 5.04 10.62
N ALA A 76 -2.05 4.32 11.60
CA ALA A 76 -2.07 2.86 11.57
C ALA A 76 -2.71 2.34 10.27
N PHE A 77 -2.03 1.41 9.59
CA PHE A 77 -2.41 0.93 8.24
C PHE A 77 -3.88 0.51 8.12
N GLY A 78 -4.40 -0.27 9.08
CA GLY A 78 -5.78 -0.75 9.05
C GLY A 78 -6.84 0.36 9.02
N ASN A 79 -6.57 1.51 9.65
CA ASN A 79 -7.49 2.65 9.68
C ASN A 79 -7.20 3.69 8.60
N PHE A 80 -6.09 3.54 7.88
CA PHE A 80 -5.56 4.59 7.02
C PHE A 80 -6.46 4.88 5.79
N PRO A 81 -6.98 3.88 5.05
CA PRO A 81 -7.86 4.13 3.91
C PRO A 81 -9.15 4.86 4.28
N ASP A 82 -9.77 4.46 5.38
CA ASP A 82 -11.01 5.07 5.87
C ASP A 82 -10.76 6.49 6.36
N LYS A 83 -9.63 6.73 7.04
CA LYS A 83 -9.25 8.08 7.46
C LYS A 83 -9.04 9.01 6.27
N LEU A 84 -8.34 8.57 5.22
CA LEU A 84 -8.16 9.34 3.98
C LEU A 84 -9.51 9.63 3.32
N THR A 85 -10.33 8.58 3.12
CA THR A 85 -11.64 8.68 2.46
C THR A 85 -12.58 9.63 3.19
N ASN A 86 -12.50 9.68 4.52
CA ASN A 86 -13.30 10.59 5.33
C ASN A 86 -12.72 12.00 5.37
N ALA A 87 -11.39 12.18 5.48
CA ALA A 87 -10.78 13.48 5.72
C ALA A 87 -10.64 14.33 4.45
N LEU A 88 -10.30 13.73 3.31
CA LEU A 88 -10.03 14.42 2.06
C LEU A 88 -11.23 15.27 1.57
N PRO A 89 -12.49 14.77 1.53
CA PRO A 89 -13.64 15.57 1.10
C PRO A 89 -13.92 16.82 1.93
N ARG A 90 -13.42 16.86 3.18
CA ARG A 90 -13.62 17.98 4.12
C ARG A 90 -12.46 18.98 4.12
N GLY A 91 -11.44 18.78 3.28
CA GLY A 91 -10.21 19.58 3.31
C GLY A 91 -9.42 19.38 4.62
N GLN A 92 -9.61 18.25 5.29
CA GLN A 92 -8.90 17.88 6.54
C GLN A 92 -7.88 16.77 6.31
N GLY A 93 -7.75 16.30 5.07
CA GLY A 93 -6.78 15.30 4.66
C GLY A 93 -5.39 15.90 4.42
N PRO A 94 -4.42 15.06 4.07
CA PRO A 94 -3.09 15.52 3.68
C PRO A 94 -3.09 16.18 2.30
N ASP A 95 -2.00 16.88 2.00
CA ASP A 95 -1.68 17.32 0.64
C ASP A 95 -1.18 16.14 -0.21
N VAL A 96 -0.38 15.25 0.39
CA VAL A 96 0.15 14.03 -0.23
C VAL A 96 0.10 12.85 0.73
N PHE A 97 -0.03 11.63 0.20
CA PHE A 97 0.00 10.43 1.03
C PHE A 97 0.69 9.27 0.33
N ILE A 98 1.22 8.34 1.13
CA ILE A 98 1.86 7.12 0.62
C ILE A 98 0.93 5.93 0.86
N TYR A 99 0.35 5.38 -0.21
CA TYR A 99 -0.50 4.20 -0.15
C TYR A 99 -0.32 3.30 -1.40
N ALA A 100 -0.78 2.05 -1.31
CA ALA A 100 -0.73 1.13 -2.44
C ALA A 100 -1.68 1.56 -3.57
N HIS A 101 -1.39 1.11 -4.79
CA HIS A 101 -2.15 1.49 -6.00
C HIS A 101 -3.52 0.80 -6.11
N ASP A 102 -3.84 -0.13 -5.22
CA ASP A 102 -5.08 -0.92 -5.22
C ASP A 102 -6.35 -0.07 -4.99
N ARG A 103 -6.23 1.05 -4.26
CA ARG A 103 -7.35 1.99 -4.00
C ARG A 103 -7.53 3.07 -5.05
N LEU A 104 -6.65 3.11 -6.06
CA LEU A 104 -6.60 4.22 -7.01
C LEU A 104 -7.93 4.44 -7.72
N GLU A 105 -8.59 3.38 -8.19
CA GLU A 105 -9.85 3.51 -8.92
C GLU A 105 -10.99 4.03 -8.04
N ASP A 106 -11.09 3.53 -6.81
CA ASP A 106 -12.11 3.98 -5.84
C ASP A 106 -11.91 5.46 -5.49
N TRP A 107 -10.68 5.86 -5.19
CA TRP A 107 -10.37 7.25 -4.84
C TRP A 107 -10.48 8.20 -6.04
N LYS A 108 -10.11 7.76 -7.25
CA LYS A 108 -10.34 8.51 -8.48
C LYS A 108 -11.83 8.74 -8.73
N ALA A 109 -12.65 7.69 -8.63
CA ALA A 109 -14.09 7.79 -8.83
C ALA A 109 -14.78 8.72 -7.82
N LYS A 110 -14.24 8.82 -6.60
CA LYS A 110 -14.69 9.75 -5.55
C LYS A 110 -14.13 11.17 -5.69
N GLY A 111 -13.28 11.44 -6.67
CA GLY A 111 -12.66 12.75 -6.89
C GLY A 111 -11.64 13.14 -5.80
N LEU A 112 -11.01 12.15 -5.15
CA LEU A 112 -10.08 12.38 -4.04
C LEU A 112 -8.62 12.55 -4.50
N LEU A 113 -8.33 12.25 -5.77
CA LEU A 113 -6.99 12.29 -6.33
C LEU A 113 -6.88 13.37 -7.40
N ALA A 114 -5.82 14.17 -7.32
CA ALA A 114 -5.39 15.02 -8.41
C ALA A 114 -4.38 14.27 -9.30
N PRO A 115 -4.45 14.43 -10.63
CA PRO A 115 -3.40 13.92 -11.51
C PRO A 115 -2.07 14.64 -11.26
N VAL A 116 -0.97 13.91 -11.33
CA VAL A 116 0.40 14.38 -11.06
C VAL A 116 1.27 14.51 -12.31
N ASP A 117 0.74 14.16 -13.48
CA ASP A 117 1.48 14.20 -14.76
C ASP A 117 2.06 15.58 -15.10
N PHE A 118 1.46 16.67 -14.61
CA PHE A 118 1.98 18.02 -14.82
C PHE A 118 3.40 18.21 -14.28
N TRP A 119 3.78 17.49 -13.22
CA TRP A 119 5.08 17.61 -12.56
C TRP A 119 6.13 16.62 -13.09
N ILE A 120 5.76 15.76 -14.04
CA ILE A 120 6.64 14.71 -14.56
C ILE A 120 7.08 15.05 -15.98
N GLN A 121 8.39 15.14 -16.20
CA GLN A 121 8.95 15.31 -17.52
C GLN A 121 9.09 13.95 -18.22
N PRO A 122 9.08 13.91 -19.57
CA PRO A 122 9.28 12.66 -20.32
C PRO A 122 10.57 11.91 -19.95
N GLY A 123 11.63 12.65 -19.56
CA GLY A 123 12.90 12.06 -19.11
C GLY A 123 12.80 11.31 -17.79
N ASP A 124 11.93 11.78 -16.87
CA ASP A 124 11.78 11.23 -15.52
C ASP A 124 11.10 9.85 -15.52
N ILE A 125 10.36 9.53 -16.60
CA ILE A 125 9.64 8.25 -16.74
C ILE A 125 10.62 7.07 -16.66
N ALA A 126 11.84 7.24 -17.18
CA ALA A 126 12.87 6.20 -17.17
C ALA A 126 13.33 5.83 -15.76
N ASP A 127 13.18 6.74 -14.79
CA ASP A 127 13.58 6.51 -13.39
C ASP A 127 12.61 5.56 -12.66
N PHE A 128 11.40 5.36 -13.18
CA PHE A 128 10.38 4.47 -12.61
C PHE A 128 10.43 3.05 -13.20
N ALA A 129 11.62 2.55 -13.51
CA ALA A 129 11.81 1.24 -14.14
C ALA A 129 11.49 0.05 -13.19
N PRO A 130 10.93 -1.06 -13.71
CA PRO A 130 10.41 -1.21 -15.07
C PRO A 130 9.08 -0.47 -15.26
N GLU A 131 8.80 0.00 -16.49
CA GLU A 131 7.62 0.81 -16.87
C GLU A 131 6.29 0.33 -16.30
N ARG A 132 6.12 -1.00 -16.15
CA ARG A 132 4.94 -1.62 -15.52
C ARG A 132 4.63 -1.13 -14.11
N VAL A 133 5.61 -0.58 -13.39
CA VAL A 133 5.42 -0.05 -12.04
C VAL A 133 4.69 1.30 -12.12
N LEU A 134 5.07 2.15 -13.08
CA LEU A 134 4.41 3.43 -13.31
C LEU A 134 2.99 3.23 -13.87
N SER A 135 2.80 2.26 -14.77
CA SER A 135 1.48 2.01 -15.38
C SER A 135 0.39 1.64 -14.36
N ALA A 136 0.76 1.10 -13.20
CA ALA A 136 -0.16 0.85 -12.09
C ALA A 136 -0.89 2.12 -11.62
N PHE A 137 -0.28 3.30 -11.82
CA PHE A 137 -0.81 4.62 -11.43
C PHE A 137 -1.46 5.40 -12.57
N VAL A 138 -1.47 4.87 -13.80
CA VAL A 138 -2.03 5.55 -14.97
C VAL A 138 -3.49 5.16 -15.17
N ARG A 139 -4.41 6.13 -15.29
CA ARG A 139 -5.81 5.92 -15.68
C ARG A 139 -6.26 6.99 -16.66
N GLU A 140 -7.01 6.59 -17.68
CA GLU A 140 -7.52 7.53 -18.69
C GLU A 140 -6.42 8.45 -19.27
N ASN A 141 -5.23 7.89 -19.47
CA ASN A 141 -4.05 8.61 -19.96
C ASN A 141 -3.55 9.75 -19.05
N ARG A 142 -3.88 9.70 -17.76
CA ARG A 142 -3.39 10.60 -16.70
C ARG A 142 -2.67 9.80 -15.62
N LEU A 143 -1.66 10.39 -15.00
CA LEU A 143 -0.89 9.77 -13.92
C LEU A 143 -1.43 10.26 -12.58
N TYR A 144 -1.78 9.36 -11.65
CA TYR A 144 -2.40 9.72 -10.36
C TYR A 144 -1.52 9.45 -9.13
N GLY A 145 -0.27 9.04 -9.34
CA GLY A 145 0.69 8.80 -8.28
C GLY A 145 2.04 8.41 -8.83
N LEU A 146 3.06 8.45 -7.98
CA LEU A 146 4.42 8.07 -8.32
C LEU A 146 4.82 6.83 -7.53
N PRO A 147 5.42 5.83 -8.19
CA PRO A 147 6.01 4.70 -7.49
C PRO A 147 7.13 5.16 -6.54
N LEU A 148 7.00 4.82 -5.26
CA LEU A 148 8.08 5.00 -4.28
C LEU A 148 8.84 3.69 -4.05
N THR A 149 8.09 2.59 -3.90
CA THR A 149 8.63 1.25 -3.70
C THR A 149 7.77 0.21 -4.42
N ALA A 150 8.39 -0.87 -4.89
CA ALA A 150 7.70 -2.05 -5.39
C ALA A 150 7.91 -3.21 -4.42
N LYS A 151 6.84 -3.90 -4.06
CA LYS A 151 6.87 -5.04 -3.13
C LYS A 151 6.02 -6.20 -3.64
N ASN A 152 6.46 -7.40 -3.33
CA ASN A 152 5.76 -8.66 -3.59
C ASN A 152 5.88 -9.58 -2.37
N LEU A 153 5.03 -10.60 -2.35
CA LEU A 153 5.20 -11.69 -1.40
C LEU A 153 6.40 -12.56 -1.80
N ALA A 154 7.16 -12.95 -0.80
CA ALA A 154 8.24 -13.91 -0.90
C ALA A 154 8.21 -14.82 0.32
N LEU A 155 8.66 -16.07 0.15
CA LEU A 155 8.86 -16.94 1.29
C LEU A 155 10.18 -16.56 1.97
N TYR A 156 10.08 -16.14 3.23
CA TYR A 156 11.26 -15.91 4.05
C TYR A 156 11.62 -17.22 4.75
N VAL A 157 12.92 -17.49 4.88
CA VAL A 157 13.41 -18.70 5.55
C VAL A 157 14.56 -18.31 6.45
N ARG A 158 14.75 -19.05 7.54
CA ARG A 158 15.78 -18.74 8.53
C ARG A 158 16.43 -19.99 9.10
N ARG A 159 17.55 -19.79 9.79
CA ARG A 159 18.06 -20.78 10.74
C ARG A 159 17.37 -20.54 12.09
N LEU A 160 16.81 -21.59 12.68
CA LEU A 160 16.16 -21.52 13.97
C LEU A 160 17.20 -21.46 15.11
N PRO A 161 16.82 -20.96 16.32
CA PRO A 161 17.70 -20.93 17.49
C PRO A 161 18.26 -22.29 17.90
N ASP A 162 17.55 -23.39 17.60
CA ASP A 162 18.00 -24.76 17.85
C ASP A 162 19.03 -25.28 16.83
N GLY A 163 19.46 -24.43 15.87
CA GLY A 163 20.40 -24.77 14.81
C GLY A 163 19.78 -25.37 13.55
N THR A 164 18.48 -25.66 13.56
CA THR A 164 17.76 -26.18 12.38
C THR A 164 17.85 -25.19 11.22
N ASP A 165 18.43 -25.63 10.10
CA ASP A 165 18.56 -24.82 8.89
C ASP A 165 17.36 -25.00 7.95
N VAL A 166 16.33 -24.16 8.10
CA VAL A 166 15.13 -24.21 7.27
C VAL A 166 15.45 -23.81 5.83
N ALA A 167 16.34 -22.84 5.65
CA ALA A 167 16.78 -22.40 4.32
C ALA A 167 17.42 -23.56 3.54
N ALA A 168 18.30 -24.34 4.17
CA ALA A 168 18.89 -25.53 3.54
C ALA A 168 17.84 -26.57 3.15
N ARG A 169 16.80 -26.80 3.98
CA ARG A 169 15.71 -27.73 3.64
C ARG A 169 14.93 -27.26 2.40
N VAL A 170 14.58 -25.99 2.34
CA VAL A 170 13.84 -25.39 1.21
C VAL A 170 14.70 -25.44 -0.06
N LEU A 171 15.95 -24.95 0.00
CA LEU A 171 16.87 -24.95 -1.14
C LEU A 171 17.14 -26.36 -1.66
N ALA A 172 17.28 -27.35 -0.78
CA ALA A 172 17.49 -28.74 -1.19
C ALA A 172 16.26 -29.32 -1.91
N ALA A 173 15.05 -29.02 -1.46
CA ALA A 173 13.82 -29.42 -2.15
C ALA A 173 13.70 -28.73 -3.52
N THR A 174 13.98 -27.43 -3.59
CA THR A 174 14.00 -26.68 -4.86
C THR A 174 15.03 -27.25 -5.83
N ALA A 175 16.25 -27.53 -5.38
CA ALA A 175 17.32 -28.08 -6.22
C ALA A 175 17.00 -29.47 -6.79
N ARG A 176 16.18 -30.27 -6.09
CA ARG A 176 15.69 -31.57 -6.56
C ARG A 176 14.42 -31.48 -7.39
N ASN A 177 13.92 -30.27 -7.68
CA ASN A 177 12.63 -30.05 -8.34
C ASN A 177 11.44 -30.69 -7.58
N GLU A 178 11.54 -30.75 -6.25
CA GLU A 178 10.55 -31.30 -5.34
C GLU A 178 9.76 -30.20 -4.61
N TRP A 179 9.90 -28.94 -5.01
CA TRP A 179 9.21 -27.81 -4.39
C TRP A 179 7.74 -27.74 -4.82
N THR A 180 6.93 -28.62 -4.22
CA THR A 180 5.47 -28.68 -4.40
C THR A 180 4.76 -28.27 -3.12
N PHE A 181 3.43 -28.13 -3.19
CA PHE A 181 2.62 -27.85 -2.00
C PHE A 181 2.77 -28.96 -0.95
N GLU A 182 2.85 -30.23 -1.36
CA GLU A 182 3.01 -31.37 -0.46
C GLU A 182 4.33 -31.30 0.30
N THR A 183 5.44 -31.02 -0.39
CA THR A 183 6.75 -30.87 0.23
C THR A 183 6.79 -29.64 1.15
N PHE A 184 6.24 -28.51 0.71
CA PHE A 184 6.11 -27.30 1.51
C PHE A 184 5.31 -27.55 2.80
N HIS A 185 4.12 -28.13 2.66
CA HIS A 185 3.24 -28.44 3.79
C HIS A 185 3.87 -29.46 4.73
N LYS A 186 4.60 -30.45 4.21
CA LYS A 186 5.38 -31.38 5.04
C LYS A 186 6.43 -30.65 5.86
N ILE A 187 7.23 -29.78 5.23
CA ILE A 187 8.26 -29.00 5.94
C ILE A 187 7.62 -28.14 7.03
N ALA A 188 6.53 -27.42 6.71
CA ALA A 188 5.80 -26.61 7.68
C ALA A 188 5.23 -27.46 8.84
N THR A 189 4.68 -28.65 8.55
CA THR A 189 4.18 -29.58 9.56
C THR A 189 5.30 -30.07 10.48
N ASP A 190 6.44 -30.49 9.92
CA ASP A 190 7.59 -30.96 10.69
C ASP A 190 8.16 -29.88 11.63
N LEU A 191 8.01 -28.61 11.25
CA LEU A 191 8.48 -27.43 12.01
C LEU A 191 7.42 -26.89 12.98
N THR A 192 6.18 -27.36 12.90
CA THR A 192 5.10 -26.99 13.82
C THR A 192 5.11 -27.91 15.03
N ARG A 193 5.71 -27.45 16.12
CA ARG A 193 6.01 -28.25 17.32
C ARG A 193 6.20 -27.34 18.55
N PRO A 194 6.21 -27.86 19.79
CA PRO A 194 6.68 -27.08 20.93
C PRO A 194 8.06 -26.47 20.63
N CYS A 195 8.27 -25.20 20.95
CA CYS A 195 9.52 -24.53 20.63
C CYS A 195 10.68 -25.19 21.40
N PRO A 196 11.76 -25.64 20.73
CA PRO A 196 12.86 -26.35 21.41
C PRO A 196 13.57 -25.54 22.49
N TRP A 197 13.55 -24.21 22.38
CA TRP A 197 14.14 -23.28 23.35
C TRP A 197 13.15 -22.77 24.41
N ASN A 198 11.85 -23.03 24.25
CA ASN A 198 10.81 -22.70 25.22
C ASN A 198 9.58 -23.59 24.99
N THR A 199 9.49 -24.69 25.73
CA THR A 199 8.46 -25.72 25.51
C THR A 199 7.04 -25.27 25.87
N ASP A 200 6.88 -24.14 26.58
CA ASP A 200 5.58 -23.54 26.86
C ASP A 200 5.01 -22.82 25.63
N LEU A 201 5.86 -22.52 24.64
CA LEU A 201 5.48 -21.93 23.37
C LEU A 201 5.29 -23.01 22.29
N ARG A 202 4.33 -22.76 21.40
CA ARG A 202 4.16 -23.52 20.16
C ARG A 202 4.82 -22.75 19.03
N CYS A 203 5.81 -23.38 18.39
CA CYS A 203 6.39 -22.90 17.16
C CYS A 203 5.53 -23.36 15.97
N TYR A 204 5.46 -22.51 14.96
CA TYR A 204 4.68 -22.73 13.74
C TYR A 204 5.61 -22.81 12.54
N GLY A 205 5.28 -23.70 11.60
CA GLY A 205 6.07 -23.88 10.39
C GLY A 205 5.97 -22.73 9.41
N LEU A 206 4.87 -21.97 9.44
CA LEU A 206 4.56 -20.91 8.47
C LEU A 206 3.88 -19.71 9.13
N GLY A 207 4.33 -18.51 8.81
CA GLY A 207 3.66 -17.25 9.11
C GLY A 207 2.99 -16.73 7.85
N VAL A 208 1.67 -16.81 7.80
CA VAL A 208 0.86 -16.24 6.71
C VAL A 208 -0.48 -15.79 7.27
N GLN A 209 -0.98 -14.65 6.82
CA GLN A 209 -2.32 -14.21 7.16
C GLN A 209 -3.32 -14.95 6.26
N ALA A 210 -3.86 -16.07 6.76
CA ALA A 210 -4.70 -16.97 5.96
C ALA A 210 -6.05 -16.35 5.53
N ASP A 211 -6.46 -15.28 6.20
CA ASP A 211 -7.68 -14.50 5.96
C ASP A 211 -7.46 -13.24 5.10
N ASP A 212 -6.21 -12.96 4.71
CA ASP A 212 -5.86 -11.79 3.91
C ASP A 212 -5.80 -12.11 2.41
N ALA A 213 -6.51 -11.32 1.59
CA ALA A 213 -6.59 -11.55 0.15
C ALA A 213 -5.24 -11.33 -0.57
N TYR A 214 -4.36 -10.48 -0.04
CA TYR A 214 -3.04 -10.28 -0.63
C TYR A 214 -2.16 -11.53 -0.43
N HIS A 215 -2.12 -12.10 0.78
CA HIS A 215 -1.46 -13.39 1.03
C HIS A 215 -2.12 -14.56 0.32
N HIS A 216 -3.45 -14.56 0.17
CA HIS A 216 -4.14 -15.60 -0.59
C HIS A 216 -3.79 -15.61 -2.09
N ALA A 217 -3.46 -14.44 -2.65
CA ALA A 217 -3.16 -14.28 -4.07
C ALA A 217 -2.02 -15.20 -4.55
N MET A 218 -1.04 -15.50 -3.69
CA MET A 218 0.07 -16.37 -4.08
C MET A 218 -0.38 -17.81 -4.36
N TRP A 219 -1.36 -18.31 -3.61
CA TRP A 219 -1.95 -19.64 -3.83
C TRP A 219 -2.80 -19.67 -5.08
N LEU A 220 -3.58 -18.61 -5.30
CA LEU A 220 -4.40 -18.45 -6.49
C LEU A 220 -3.55 -18.41 -7.76
N HIS A 221 -2.49 -17.60 -7.78
CA HIS A 221 -1.58 -17.51 -8.91
C HIS A 221 -0.84 -18.82 -9.15
N ALA A 222 -0.41 -19.53 -8.09
CA ALA A 222 0.21 -20.86 -8.21
C ALA A 222 -0.76 -21.92 -8.77
N ALA A 223 -2.06 -21.74 -8.54
CA ALA A 223 -3.11 -22.56 -9.16
C ALA A 223 -3.48 -22.13 -10.59
N GLY A 224 -2.83 -21.08 -11.13
CA GLY A 224 -3.10 -20.54 -12.47
C GLY A 224 -4.34 -19.64 -12.53
N GLY A 225 -4.85 -19.17 -11.39
CA GLY A 225 -6.02 -18.30 -11.30
C GLY A 225 -5.66 -16.82 -11.12
N SER A 226 -6.70 -15.99 -11.11
CA SER A 226 -6.65 -14.54 -10.86
C SER A 226 -7.96 -14.11 -10.19
N TYR A 227 -7.95 -13.01 -9.45
CA TYR A 227 -9.18 -12.42 -8.91
C TYR A 227 -10.07 -11.80 -9.98
N LEU A 228 -9.47 -11.43 -11.11
CA LEU A 228 -10.16 -10.84 -12.26
C LEU A 228 -9.97 -11.71 -13.49
N ASP A 229 -11.02 -11.85 -14.29
CA ASP A 229 -10.96 -12.46 -15.61
C ASP A 229 -10.26 -11.55 -16.64
N ALA A 230 -10.10 -12.04 -17.87
CA ALA A 230 -9.47 -11.27 -18.95
C ALA A 230 -10.23 -10.00 -19.35
N GLN A 231 -11.47 -9.82 -18.89
CA GLN A 231 -12.29 -8.63 -19.09
C GLN A 231 -12.29 -7.71 -17.85
N GLY A 232 -11.51 -8.03 -16.82
CA GLY A 232 -11.43 -7.25 -15.58
C GLY A 232 -12.63 -7.46 -14.64
N ARG A 233 -13.43 -8.50 -14.84
CA ARG A 233 -14.58 -8.82 -13.97
C ARG A 233 -14.16 -9.76 -12.85
N PRO A 234 -14.76 -9.69 -11.65
CA PRO A 234 -14.46 -10.62 -10.58
C PRO A 234 -14.67 -12.08 -10.98
N ASP A 235 -13.66 -12.92 -10.77
CA ASP A 235 -13.77 -14.38 -10.77
C ASP A 235 -13.62 -14.89 -9.34
N THR A 236 -14.50 -15.79 -8.93
CA THR A 236 -14.51 -16.42 -7.61
C THR A 236 -14.84 -17.91 -7.68
N ARG A 237 -15.04 -18.46 -8.88
CA ARG A 237 -15.63 -19.80 -9.06
C ARG A 237 -14.78 -20.74 -9.91
N SER A 238 -13.64 -20.29 -10.40
CA SER A 238 -12.75 -21.17 -11.16
C SER A 238 -12.14 -22.26 -10.28
N PRO A 239 -11.74 -23.41 -10.87
CA PRO A 239 -11.03 -24.47 -10.14
C PRO A 239 -9.75 -23.98 -9.44
N ALA A 240 -9.16 -22.89 -9.92
CA ALA A 240 -8.00 -22.27 -9.28
C ALA A 240 -8.35 -21.66 -7.91
N HIS A 241 -9.52 -21.01 -7.78
CA HIS A 241 -10.03 -20.51 -6.51
C HIS A 241 -10.32 -21.64 -5.52
N GLU A 242 -10.93 -22.74 -6.00
CA GLU A 242 -11.16 -23.93 -5.17
C GLU A 242 -9.83 -24.50 -4.64
N LYS A 243 -8.83 -24.66 -5.50
CA LYS A 243 -7.50 -25.14 -5.11
C LYS A 243 -6.80 -24.19 -4.13
N ALA A 244 -6.87 -22.88 -4.35
CA ALA A 244 -6.28 -21.88 -3.47
C ALA A 244 -6.95 -21.86 -2.09
N ALA A 245 -8.28 -21.95 -2.04
CA ALA A 245 -9.04 -22.07 -0.81
C ALA A 245 -8.70 -23.35 -0.06
N TRP A 246 -8.57 -24.48 -0.77
CA TRP A 246 -8.11 -25.74 -0.17
C TRP A 246 -6.70 -25.64 0.41
N ILE A 247 -5.76 -25.00 -0.28
CA ILE A 247 -4.39 -24.74 0.23
C ILE A 247 -4.47 -23.93 1.54
N ALA A 248 -5.14 -22.78 1.52
CA ALA A 248 -5.26 -21.91 2.68
C ALA A 248 -5.93 -22.63 3.86
N HIS A 249 -7.01 -23.37 3.60
CA HIS A 249 -7.71 -24.17 4.60
C HIS A 249 -6.83 -25.29 5.17
N THR A 250 -6.03 -25.96 4.34
CA THR A 250 -5.13 -27.03 4.79
C THR A 250 -4.04 -26.49 5.73
N LEU A 251 -3.48 -25.32 5.40
CA LEU A 251 -2.45 -24.68 6.22
C LEU A 251 -3.02 -24.14 7.55
N ALA A 252 -4.17 -23.47 7.49
CA ALA A 252 -4.83 -22.89 8.65
C ALA A 252 -5.46 -23.96 9.55
N GLY A 253 -6.04 -25.02 8.96
CA GLY A 253 -6.52 -26.25 9.62
C GLY A 253 -7.37 -26.07 10.89
N ALA A 254 -7.61 -27.18 11.59
CA ALA A 254 -8.07 -27.10 12.98
C ALA A 254 -6.88 -26.74 13.89
N HIS A 255 -7.07 -25.92 14.94
CA HIS A 255 -6.00 -25.38 15.80
C HIS A 255 -4.88 -26.36 16.18
N LYS A 256 -5.21 -27.63 16.48
CA LYS A 256 -4.20 -28.63 16.87
C LYS A 256 -3.28 -29.05 15.71
N ARG A 257 -3.78 -29.02 14.48
CA ARG A 257 -3.08 -29.43 13.24
C ARG A 257 -2.63 -28.25 12.37
N SER A 258 -3.00 -27.03 12.74
CA SER A 258 -2.61 -25.82 12.03
C SER A 258 -1.09 -25.65 12.02
N VAL A 259 -0.54 -25.35 10.86
CA VAL A 259 0.88 -24.97 10.68
C VAL A 259 1.09 -23.47 10.70
N VAL A 260 0.00 -22.69 10.86
CA VAL A 260 -0.05 -21.24 10.92
C VAL A 260 -0.59 -20.80 12.28
N PRO A 261 -0.08 -19.73 12.91
CA PRO A 261 -0.69 -19.18 14.12
C PRO A 261 -2.15 -18.75 13.86
N PRO A 262 -3.09 -19.01 14.78
CA PRO A 262 -4.44 -18.44 14.67
C PRO A 262 -4.38 -16.92 14.86
N GLU A 263 -5.25 -16.19 14.15
CA GLU A 263 -5.43 -14.73 14.30
C GLU A 263 -4.13 -13.92 14.15
N LEU A 264 -3.41 -14.19 13.06
CA LEU A 264 -2.11 -13.58 12.81
C LEU A 264 -2.26 -12.18 12.19
N SER A 265 -1.88 -11.14 12.94
CA SER A 265 -1.68 -9.80 12.38
C SER A 265 -0.27 -9.65 11.78
N TYR A 266 -0.09 -8.72 10.85
CA TYR A 266 1.23 -8.47 10.24
C TYR A 266 2.33 -8.15 11.29
N PRO A 267 2.13 -7.23 12.26
CA PRO A 267 3.14 -6.96 13.28
C PRO A 267 3.47 -8.20 14.14
N LEU A 268 2.46 -9.00 14.48
CA LEU A 268 2.65 -10.24 15.23
C LEU A 268 3.44 -11.27 14.42
N MET A 269 3.13 -11.43 13.12
CA MET A 269 3.89 -12.29 12.22
C MET A 269 5.36 -11.91 12.16
N SER A 270 5.66 -10.62 11.97
CA SER A 270 7.05 -10.15 11.95
C SER A 270 7.78 -10.41 13.26
N ASP A 271 7.15 -10.12 14.40
CA ASP A 271 7.73 -10.36 15.72
C ASP A 271 8.00 -11.86 15.98
N MET A 272 7.02 -12.73 15.70
CA MET A 272 7.17 -14.18 15.82
C MET A 272 8.29 -14.71 14.92
N PHE A 273 8.42 -14.22 13.69
CA PHE A 273 9.50 -14.62 12.79
C PHE A 273 10.87 -14.18 13.31
N ILE A 274 11.00 -12.95 13.84
CA ILE A 274 12.24 -12.44 14.44
C ILE A 274 12.66 -13.31 15.64
N LYS A 275 11.71 -13.66 16.51
CA LYS A 275 11.93 -14.54 17.68
C LYS A 275 12.17 -16.01 17.30
N GLY A 276 11.82 -16.40 16.07
CA GLY A 276 11.95 -17.76 15.58
C GLY A 276 10.79 -18.68 15.94
N GLU A 277 9.70 -18.13 16.46
CA GLU A 277 8.46 -18.85 16.75
C GLU A 277 7.72 -19.24 15.47
N VAL A 278 8.01 -18.56 14.36
CA VAL A 278 7.64 -18.95 13.01
C VAL A 278 8.89 -19.31 12.21
N ALA A 279 8.84 -20.44 11.50
CA ALA A 279 9.99 -20.97 10.78
C ALA A 279 10.17 -20.44 9.35
N MET A 280 9.07 -20.11 8.68
CA MET A 280 9.01 -19.59 7.30
C MET A 280 7.93 -18.53 7.15
#